data_AF-A0A952E0J4-F1
#
_entry.id   AF-A0A952E0J4-F1
#
_cell.length_a   1.000
_cell.length_b   1.000
_cell.length_c   1.000
_cell.angle_alpha   90.00
_cell.angle_beta   90.00
_cell.angle_gamma   90.00
#
_symmetry.space_group_name_H-M   'P 1'
#
loop_
_entity.id
_entity.type
_entity.pdbx_description
1 polymer ?
#
loop_
_entity_poly.entity_id
_entity_poly.type
_entity_poly.pdbx_seq_one_letter_code
_entity_poly.pdbx_strand_id
1 'polypeptide(L)'
;MYVGDERRTEKRLNCDWVIWFTRDLNGNPEHGVVHDLSSKAVAFSCHASENFPIEDHELVVYFYVPNTELPDSLRKVTRVGRIGRVDSLDKFLRRINLAFYEPLPFRPGELEAVNMVLGNNDDKDEDDHF
;
A
#
# COMPACT_ATOMS: atom_id res chain seq x y z
N MET A 1 1.27 -32.76 -9.84
CA MET A 1 0.80 -31.75 -8.87
C MET A 1 2.03 -30.98 -8.41
N TYR A 2 2.21 -29.73 -8.86
CA TYR A 2 3.25 -28.87 -8.30
C TYR A 2 2.60 -28.11 -7.15
N VAL A 3 2.93 -28.47 -5.91
CA VAL A 3 2.71 -27.60 -4.75
C VAL A 3 3.64 -26.42 -4.97
N GLY A 4 3.09 -25.32 -5.47
CA GLY A 4 3.81 -24.08 -5.63
C GLY A 4 4.24 -23.62 -4.25
N ASP A 5 5.56 -23.54 -4.06
CA ASP A 5 6.23 -23.07 -2.85
C ASP A 5 5.66 -21.70 -2.46
N GLU A 6 4.68 -21.66 -1.56
CA GLU A 6 4.09 -20.44 -1.02
C GLU A 6 5.11 -19.82 -0.05
N ARG A 7 6.19 -19.25 -0.61
CA ARG A 7 7.32 -18.64 0.11
C ARG A 7 6.96 -17.36 0.86
N ARG A 8 5.70 -16.95 0.87
CA ARG A 8 5.29 -15.63 1.38
C ARG A 8 4.77 -15.78 2.81
N THR A 9 5.47 -15.16 3.75
CA THR A 9 5.15 -15.19 5.18
C THR A 9 3.93 -14.33 5.58
N GLU A 10 3.30 -13.65 4.61
CA GLU A 10 2.20 -12.72 4.81
C GLU A 10 1.38 -12.56 3.51
N LYS A 11 0.06 -12.37 3.65
CA LYS A 11 -0.84 -12.00 2.56
C LYS A 11 -0.58 -10.55 2.14
N ARG A 12 -0.48 -10.29 0.83
CA ARG A 12 -0.36 -8.94 0.29
C ARG A 12 -1.75 -8.34 0.09
N LEU A 13 -1.90 -7.08 0.51
CA LEU A 13 -3.08 -6.28 0.22
C LEU A 13 -2.94 -5.72 -1.20
N ASN A 14 -3.88 -6.05 -2.09
CA ASN A 14 -3.99 -5.38 -3.38
C ASN A 14 -5.03 -4.28 -3.23
N CYS A 15 -4.61 -3.02 -3.27
CA CYS A 15 -5.50 -1.88 -3.09
C CYS A 15 -5.05 -0.71 -3.97
N ASP A 16 -6.00 0.00 -4.59
CA ASP A 16 -5.72 1.18 -5.43
C ASP A 16 -5.55 2.47 -4.60
N TRP A 17 -4.82 2.38 -3.48
CA TRP A 17 -4.61 3.52 -2.59
C TRP A 17 -3.60 4.50 -3.17
N VAL A 18 -3.83 5.79 -2.90
CA VAL A 18 -2.85 6.83 -3.24
C VAL A 18 -1.66 6.72 -2.29
N ILE A 19 -0.46 6.74 -2.88
CA ILE A 19 0.82 6.85 -2.17
C ILE A 19 1.53 8.11 -2.62
N TRP A 20 2.16 8.79 -1.69
CA TRP A 20 3.05 9.90 -1.97
C TRP A 20 4.48 9.48 -1.71
N PHE A 21 5.40 9.95 -2.55
CA PHE A 21 6.81 9.59 -2.46
C PHE A 21 7.72 10.76 -2.79
N THR A 22 8.88 10.80 -2.16
CA THR A 22 9.93 11.80 -2.40
C THR A 22 11.30 11.18 -2.17
N ARG A 23 12.33 11.71 -2.84
CA ARG A 23 13.73 11.35 -2.58
C ARG A 23 14.32 12.08 -1.37
N ASP A 24 13.77 13.26 -1.07
CA ASP A 24 14.25 14.15 -0.01
C ASP A 24 13.07 14.59 0.85
N LEU A 25 13.28 14.69 2.16
CA LEU A 25 12.32 15.24 3.12
C LEU A 25 11.90 16.68 2.76
N ASN A 26 12.75 17.40 2.03
CA ASN A 26 12.49 18.77 1.58
C ASN A 26 11.93 18.87 0.14
N GLY A 27 11.75 17.74 -0.55
CA GLY A 27 11.22 17.70 -1.91
C GLY A 27 9.69 17.82 -1.97
N ASN A 28 9.18 18.24 -3.13
CA ASN A 28 7.75 18.14 -3.41
C ASN A 28 7.40 16.66 -3.65
N PRO A 29 6.50 16.06 -2.86
CA PRO A 29 6.14 14.67 -3.04
C PRO A 29 5.39 14.46 -4.36
N GLU A 30 5.84 13.47 -5.13
CA GLU A 30 5.11 12.92 -6.25
C GLU A 30 4.06 11.93 -5.72
N HIS A 31 3.07 11.59 -6.54
CA HIS A 31 2.02 10.64 -6.16
C HIS A 31 1.96 9.45 -7.13
N GLY A 32 1.46 8.34 -6.61
CA GLY A 32 1.26 7.10 -7.34
C GLY A 32 0.10 6.31 -6.76
N VAL A 33 -0.08 5.11 -7.31
CA VAL A 33 -1.15 4.18 -6.94
C VAL A 33 -0.51 2.88 -6.46
N VAL A 34 -0.83 2.49 -5.22
CA VAL A 34 -0.42 1.21 -4.65
C VAL A 34 -1.07 0.09 -5.46
N HIS A 35 -0.37 -1.03 -5.61
CA HIS A 35 -0.91 -2.26 -6.21
C HIS A 35 -0.74 -3.46 -5.29
N ASP A 36 0.28 -3.41 -4.43
CA ASP A 36 0.64 -4.49 -3.52
C ASP A 36 1.26 -3.88 -2.27
N LEU A 37 0.72 -4.22 -1.10
CA LEU A 37 1.23 -3.73 0.18
C LEU A 37 1.38 -4.89 1.17
N SER A 38 2.54 -4.93 1.83
CA SER A 38 2.87 -5.87 2.89
C SER A 38 3.55 -5.14 4.04
N SER A 39 3.74 -5.81 5.18
CA SER A 39 4.48 -5.20 6.29
C SER A 39 5.91 -4.78 5.93
N LYS A 40 6.53 -5.39 4.91
CA LYS A 40 7.96 -5.18 4.58
C LYS A 40 8.19 -4.43 3.27
N ALA A 41 7.18 -4.32 2.43
CA ALA A 41 7.35 -3.75 1.09
C ALA A 41 6.05 -3.21 0.54
N VAL A 42 6.17 -2.28 -0.41
CA VAL A 42 5.08 -1.77 -1.23
C VAL A 42 5.47 -1.81 -2.71
N ALA A 43 4.54 -2.21 -3.57
CA ALA A 43 4.61 -1.97 -4.99
C ALA A 43 3.57 -0.92 -5.38
N PHE A 44 3.99 0.08 -6.15
CA PHE A 44 3.12 1.15 -6.62
C PHE A 44 3.49 1.57 -8.04
N SER A 45 2.54 2.14 -8.77
CA SER A 45 2.79 2.77 -10.07
C SER A 45 2.82 4.28 -9.96
N CYS A 46 3.68 4.92 -10.73
CA CYS A 46 3.74 6.37 -10.87
C CYS A 46 4.10 6.76 -12.29
N HIS A 47 3.88 8.03 -12.61
CA HIS A 47 4.28 8.57 -13.89
C HIS A 47 5.81 8.65 -14.00
N ALA A 48 6.34 8.32 -15.17
CA ALA A 48 7.73 8.51 -15.51
C ALA A 48 7.99 10.03 -15.59
N SER A 49 8.67 10.58 -14.59
CA SER A 49 9.19 11.96 -14.59
C SER A 49 10.67 11.97 -14.98
N GLU A 50 11.21 13.11 -15.43
CA GLU A 50 12.67 13.23 -15.65
C GLU A 50 13.47 12.99 -14.37
N ASN A 51 12.82 13.20 -13.22
CA ASN A 51 13.33 12.88 -11.90
C ASN A 51 12.96 11.46 -11.47
N PHE A 52 12.89 10.50 -12.40
CA PHE A 52 12.60 9.13 -12.03
C PHE A 52 13.74 8.52 -11.23
N PRO A 53 13.47 7.89 -10.07
CA PRO A 53 14.54 7.28 -9.29
C PRO A 53 15.12 6.09 -10.06
N ILE A 54 16.41 6.20 -10.37
CA ILE A 54 17.22 5.11 -10.90
C ILE A 54 17.36 4.07 -9.77
N GLU A 55 17.47 2.80 -10.11
CA GLU A 55 17.60 1.70 -9.15
C GLU A 55 18.69 1.99 -8.09
N ASP A 56 18.54 1.42 -6.89
CA ASP A 56 19.39 1.63 -5.71
C ASP A 56 19.28 2.97 -4.97
N HIS A 57 18.25 3.78 -5.24
CA HIS A 57 17.96 4.97 -4.45
C HIS A 57 16.96 4.71 -3.32
N GLU A 58 17.08 5.50 -2.25
CA GLU A 58 16.13 5.54 -1.15
C GLU A 58 14.92 6.42 -1.50
N LEU A 59 13.74 6.02 -1.01
CA LEU A 59 12.54 6.83 -1.07
C LEU A 59 11.91 6.94 0.32
N VAL A 60 11.43 8.15 0.61
CA VAL A 60 10.47 8.39 1.68
C VAL A 60 9.09 8.30 1.06
N VAL A 61 8.26 7.40 1.57
CA VAL A 61 6.87 7.24 1.15
C VAL A 61 5.93 7.48 2.30
N TYR A 62 4.74 7.98 1.99
CA TYR A 62 3.64 7.97 2.95
C TYR A 62 2.32 7.67 2.26
N PHE A 63 1.42 7.07 3.03
CA PHE A 63 0.08 6.70 2.61
C PHE A 63 -0.83 6.67 3.83
N TYR A 64 -2.14 6.58 3.59
CA TYR A 64 -3.15 6.50 4.64
C TYR A 64 -3.69 5.08 4.71
N VAL A 65 -3.87 4.57 5.93
CA VAL A 65 -4.51 3.28 6.20
C VAL A 65 -5.69 3.47 7.16
N PRO A 66 -6.69 2.57 7.15
CA PRO A 66 -7.73 2.57 8.17
C PRO A 66 -7.12 2.52 9.58
N ASN A 67 -7.66 3.33 10.48
CA ASN A 67 -7.24 3.34 11.87
C ASN A 67 -8.01 2.27 12.65
N THR A 68 -7.29 1.30 13.22
CA THR A 68 -7.89 0.22 14.02
C THR A 68 -8.36 0.68 15.40
N GLU A 69 -7.87 1.81 15.90
CA GLU A 69 -8.22 2.34 17.24
C GLU A 69 -9.40 3.30 17.19
N LEU A 70 -9.64 3.92 16.02
CA LEU A 70 -10.68 4.92 15.81
C LEU A 70 -11.45 4.59 14.53
N PRO A 71 -12.65 3.99 14.63
CA PRO A 71 -13.47 3.70 13.46
C PRO A 71 -13.72 4.97 12.64
N ASP A 72 -13.81 4.82 11.32
CA ASP A 72 -14.01 5.89 10.33
C ASP A 72 -12.89 6.94 10.23
N SER A 73 -11.72 6.69 10.82
CA SER A 73 -10.54 7.55 10.67
C SER A 73 -9.42 6.89 9.88
N LEU A 74 -8.61 7.73 9.22
CA LEU A 74 -7.42 7.30 8.50
C LEU A 74 -6.16 7.73 9.27
N ARG A 75 -5.19 6.82 9.36
CA ARG A 75 -3.88 7.08 9.94
C ARG A 75 -2.84 7.24 8.84
N LYS A 76 -2.07 8.33 8.90
CA LYS A 76 -0.87 8.51 8.06
C LYS A 76 0.23 7.56 8.51
N VAL A 77 0.81 6.85 7.55
CA VAL A 77 1.97 5.99 7.73
C VAL A 77 3.08 6.52 6.85
N THR A 78 4.25 6.78 7.43
CA THR A 78 5.45 7.19 6.71
C THR A 78 6.49 6.08 6.81
N ARG A 79 7.14 5.74 5.69
CA ARG A 79 8.22 4.76 5.63
C ARG A 79 9.36 5.23 4.75
N VAL A 80 10.56 4.81 5.12
CA VAL A 80 11.75 4.93 4.28
C VAL A 80 12.10 3.54 3.78
N GLY A 81 12.49 3.44 2.51
CA GLY A 81 12.87 2.17 1.92
C GLY A 81 13.82 2.35 0.76
N ARG A 82 14.37 1.22 0.32
CA ARG A 82 15.22 1.12 -0.86
C ARG A 82 14.42 0.58 -2.03
N ILE A 83 14.61 1.17 -3.20
CA ILE A 83 14.03 0.66 -4.44
C ILE A 83 14.70 -0.66 -4.77
N GLY A 84 13.90 -1.74 -4.75
CA GLY A 84 14.36 -3.07 -5.10
C GLY A 84 14.28 -3.36 -6.60
N ARG A 85 13.27 -2.81 -7.28
CA ARG A 85 13.05 -3.02 -8.72
C ARG A 85 12.20 -1.92 -9.32
N VAL A 86 12.53 -1.51 -10.53
CA VAL A 86 11.70 -0.63 -11.36
C VAL A 86 11.32 -1.35 -12.65
N ASP A 87 10.01 -1.54 -12.86
CA ASP A 87 9.48 -2.06 -14.11
C ASP A 87 8.89 -0.93 -14.96
N SER A 88 9.19 -0.94 -16.26
CA SER A 88 8.50 -0.08 -17.22
C SER A 88 7.20 -0.74 -17.66
N LEU A 89 6.06 -0.13 -17.30
CA LEU A 89 4.75 -0.61 -17.74
C LEU A 89 4.43 -0.11 -19.15
N ASP A 90 4.76 1.16 -19.42
CA ASP A 90 4.71 1.76 -20.76
C ASP A 90 5.70 2.96 -20.85
N LYS A 91 5.55 3.83 -21.85
CA LYS A 91 6.40 5.04 -22.01
C LYS A 91 6.24 6.09 -20.90
N PHE A 92 5.12 6.10 -20.19
CA PHE A 92 4.73 7.10 -19.20
C PHE A 92 4.52 6.54 -17.79
N LEU A 93 4.45 5.21 -17.62
CA LEU A 93 4.18 4.56 -16.35
C LEU A 93 5.31 3.64 -15.95
N ARG A 94 5.61 3.68 -14.67
CA ARG A 94 6.60 2.82 -14.02
C ARG A 94 5.94 2.15 -12.83
N ARG A 95 6.35 0.92 -12.55
CA ARG A 95 6.02 0.21 -11.32
C ARG A 95 7.27 0.11 -10.48
N ILE A 96 7.21 0.64 -9.27
CA ILE A 96 8.29 0.62 -8.29
C ILE A 96 7.97 -0.44 -7.25
N ASN A 97 8.93 -1.30 -6.94
CA ASN A 97 8.92 -2.13 -5.75
C ASN A 97 9.89 -1.52 -4.72
N LEU A 98 9.37 -1.14 -3.57
CA LEU A 98 10.12 -0.52 -2.49
C LEU A 98 10.13 -1.47 -1.28
N ALA A 99 11.33 -1.81 -0.81
CA ALA A 99 11.51 -2.56 0.43
C ALA A 99 11.72 -1.58 1.58
N PHE A 100 10.90 -1.67 2.63
CA PHE A 100 11.02 -0.80 3.81
C PHE A 100 12.23 -1.19 4.65
N TYR A 101 12.93 -0.20 5.19
CA TYR A 101 13.97 -0.45 6.20
C TYR A 101 13.36 -0.86 7.52
N GLU A 102 12.32 -0.15 7.95
CA GLU A 102 11.52 -0.51 9.11
C GLU A 102 10.18 -1.09 8.66
N PRO A 103 9.83 -2.32 9.05
CA PRO A 103 8.53 -2.88 8.73
C PRO A 103 7.38 -2.02 9.28
N LEU A 104 6.20 -2.14 8.68
CA LEU A 104 4.96 -1.65 9.27
C LEU A 104 4.71 -2.41 10.58
N PRO A 105 4.13 -1.75 11.60
CA PRO A 105 3.81 -2.40 12.87
C PRO A 105 2.55 -3.27 12.77
N PHE A 106 2.03 -3.50 11.56
CA PHE A 106 0.84 -4.27 11.25
C PHE A 106 1.00 -4.98 9.90
N ARG A 107 0.12 -5.93 9.63
CA ARG A 107 0.07 -6.72 8.39
C ARG A 107 -1.09 -6.24 7.50
N PRO A 108 -0.83 -5.46 6.44
CA PRO A 108 -1.88 -4.84 5.63
C PRO A 108 -2.87 -5.85 5.03
N GLY A 109 -2.42 -7.03 4.61
CA GLY A 109 -3.29 -8.06 4.05
C GLY A 109 -4.27 -8.69 5.06
N GLU A 110 -4.04 -8.47 6.36
CA GLU A 110 -4.95 -8.91 7.43
C GLU A 110 -5.96 -7.80 7.79
N LEU A 111 -5.67 -6.52 7.52
CA LEU A 111 -6.59 -5.40 7.77
C LEU A 111 -7.82 -5.41 6.86
N GLU A 112 -7.70 -5.86 5.61
CA GLU A 112 -8.85 -5.95 4.71
C GLU A 112 -9.89 -6.96 5.20
N ALA A 113 -9.43 -8.05 5.81
CA ALA A 113 -10.32 -9.03 6.42
C ALA A 113 -11.13 -8.42 7.58
N VAL A 114 -10.57 -7.43 8.29
CA VAL A 114 -11.25 -6.74 9.39
C VAL A 114 -12.32 -5.77 8.87
N ASN A 115 -12.04 -5.01 7.82
CA ASN A 115 -13.03 -4.10 7.22
C ASN A 115 -14.20 -4.84 6.55
N MET A 116 -13.97 -6.02 5.95
CA MET A 116 -15.05 -6.86 5.43
C MET A 116 -15.90 -7.52 6.52
N VAL A 117 -15.36 -7.73 7.73
CA VAL A 117 -16.09 -8.34 8.86
C VAL A 117 -16.89 -7.29 9.65
N LEU A 118 -16.43 -6.04 9.72
CA LEU A 118 -17.13 -4.98 10.46
C LEU A 118 -18.23 -4.28 9.64
N GLY A 119 -18.28 -4.45 8.31
CA GLY A 119 -19.31 -3.86 7.44
C GLY A 119 -20.58 -4.69 7.24
N ASN A 120 -20.72 -5.84 7.91
CA ASN A 120 -21.83 -6.79 7.70
C ASN A 120 -22.80 -6.95 8.89
N ASN A 121 -22.79 -6.04 9.86
CA ASN A 121 -23.71 -6.08 11.00
C ASN A 121 -24.82 -5.00 10.94
N ASP A 122 -25.31 -4.68 9.74
CA ASP A 122 -26.62 -4.02 9.59
C ASP A 122 -27.67 -5.08 9.21
N ASP A 123 -27.87 -6.06 10.10
CA ASP A 123 -29.06 -6.91 10.06
C ASP A 123 -30.26 -6.07 10.51
N LYS A 124 -31.07 -5.72 9.52
CA LYS A 124 -32.55 -5.67 9.51
C LYS A 124 -33.23 -5.60 10.88
N ASP A 125 -33.97 -4.51 11.09
CA ASP A 125 -35.28 -4.51 11.77
C ASP A 125 -35.99 -3.19 11.39
N GLU A 126 -36.65 -3.15 10.23
CA GLU A 126 -37.84 -2.29 10.08
C GLU A 126 -39.01 -3.20 9.78
N ASP A 127 -39.67 -3.58 10.87
CA ASP A 127 -40.94 -4.27 10.93
C ASP A 127 -42.05 -3.51 10.21
N ASP A 128 -42.91 -4.30 9.60
CA ASP A 128 -44.20 -4.01 9.00
C ASP A 128 -44.97 -2.83 9.62
N HIS A 129 -45.42 -1.91 8.76
CA HIS A 129 -46.59 -1.09 9.05
C HIS A 129 -47.63 -1.22 7.93
N PHE A 130 -48.74 -1.85 8.30
CA PHE A 130 -50.00 -2.00 7.55
C PHE A 130 -50.61 -0.67 7.10
#